data_AF-A0A1C5PFD0-F1
#
_entry.id   AF-A0A1C5PFD0-F1
#
_cell.length_a   1.000
_cell.length_b   1.000
_cell.length_c   1.000
_cell.angle_alpha   90.00
_cell.angle_beta   90.00
_cell.angle_gamma   90.00
#
_symmetry.space_group_name_H-M   'P 1'
#
loop_
_entity.id
_entity.type
_entity.pdbx_description
1 polymer ?
#
loop_
_entity_poly.entity_id
_entity_poly.type
_entity_poly.pdbx_seq_one_letter_code
_entity_poly.pdbx_strand_id
1 'polypeptide(L)'
;MKQVCSSKDLYINSNYIKHHIGNNHFTGQQQIVEYLKQGKCIASAAGRAKDIFTGKTINEELTFMTDGKYEWRSDIAYYVEKYNLRLSKDFEDYVLKKRKN
;
A
#
# COMPACT_ATOMS: atom_id res chain seq x y z
N MET A 1 -10.12 10.01 -8.36
CA MET A 1 -9.71 9.57 -7.00
C MET A 1 -8.25 9.98 -6.78
N LYS A 2 -7.80 10.10 -5.52
CA LYS A 2 -6.37 10.36 -5.23
C LYS A 2 -5.62 9.02 -5.15
N GLN A 3 -4.43 8.94 -5.70
CA GLN A 3 -3.59 7.75 -5.55
C GLN A 3 -2.97 7.76 -4.14
N VAL A 4 -3.00 6.63 -3.42
CA VAL A 4 -2.36 6.48 -2.09
C VAL A 4 -0.84 6.71 -2.18
N CYS A 5 -0.28 6.24 -3.28
CA CYS A 5 1.04 6.53 -3.77
C CYS A 5 0.91 6.56 -5.29
N SER A 6 1.54 7.51 -5.99
CA SER A 6 1.49 7.51 -7.45
C SER A 6 2.01 6.14 -7.91
N SER A 7 1.16 5.41 -8.63
CA SER A 7 1.42 4.03 -9.03
C SER A 7 2.62 3.95 -9.98
N LYS A 8 2.97 5.09 -10.59
CA LYS A 8 4.22 5.31 -11.33
C LYS A 8 5.43 5.26 -10.39
N ASP A 9 5.36 5.81 -9.19
CA ASP A 9 6.52 5.92 -8.30
C ASP A 9 6.90 4.59 -7.62
N LEU A 10 5.92 3.74 -7.25
CA LEU A 10 6.21 2.41 -6.70
C LEU A 10 6.81 1.44 -7.74
N TYR A 11 6.27 1.42 -8.97
CA TYR A 11 6.57 0.33 -9.92
C TYR A 11 7.39 0.74 -11.14
N ILE A 12 7.61 2.04 -11.38
CA ILE A 12 8.54 2.51 -12.41
C ILE A 12 9.93 2.77 -11.80
N ASN A 13 10.00 3.07 -10.51
CA ASN A 13 11.25 3.41 -9.85
C ASN A 13 11.43 2.64 -8.53
N SER A 14 12.03 1.46 -8.60
CA SER A 14 12.36 0.65 -7.41
C SER A 14 13.23 1.41 -6.38
N ASN A 15 13.92 2.49 -6.79
CA ASN A 15 14.65 3.35 -5.86
C ASN A 15 13.73 4.20 -4.98
N TYR A 16 12.52 4.56 -5.45
CA TYR A 16 11.57 5.32 -4.63
C TYR A 16 11.18 4.55 -3.36
N ILE A 17 10.79 3.28 -3.51
CA ILE A 17 10.39 2.46 -2.36
C ILE A 17 11.57 2.27 -1.40
N LYS A 18 12.80 2.11 -1.91
CA LYS A 18 13.99 2.03 -1.05
C LYS A 18 14.18 3.25 -0.15
N HIS A 19 13.84 4.46 -0.62
CA HIS A 19 13.95 5.69 0.18
C HIS A 19 12.84 5.85 1.23
N HIS A 20 11.73 5.12 1.10
CA HIS A 20 10.57 5.23 1.97
C HIS A 20 10.37 4.00 2.87
N ILE A 21 11.30 3.04 2.84
CA ILE A 21 11.35 1.91 3.77
C ILE A 21 11.93 2.36 5.09
N GLY A 22 11.20 2.10 6.17
CA GLY A 22 11.69 2.28 7.53
C GLY A 22 12.46 1.07 8.05
N ASN A 23 13.46 1.30 8.91
CA ASN A 23 14.16 0.23 9.60
C ASN A 23 13.35 -0.40 10.74
N ASN A 24 12.31 0.29 11.21
CA ASN A 24 11.46 -0.13 12.33
C ASN A 24 9.98 0.11 12.02
N HIS A 25 9.12 -0.65 12.71
CA HIS A 25 7.68 -0.41 12.76
C HIS A 25 7.38 1.02 13.22
N PHE A 26 6.29 1.58 12.74
CA PHE A 26 5.86 2.95 13.08
C PHE A 26 4.46 2.97 13.68
N THR A 27 4.18 3.99 14.50
CA THR A 27 2.88 4.15 15.17
C THR A 27 1.76 4.21 14.13
N GLY A 28 0.73 3.38 14.31
CA GLY A 28 -0.42 3.32 13.40
C GLY A 28 -0.23 2.42 12.17
N GLN A 29 0.94 1.81 11.98
CA GLN A 29 1.22 0.93 10.83
C GLN A 29 0.21 -0.21 10.70
N GLN A 30 -0.09 -0.93 11.78
CA GLN A 30 -1.07 -2.02 11.74
C GLN A 30 -2.47 -1.52 11.34
N GLN A 31 -2.87 -0.34 11.84
CA GLN A 31 -4.16 0.26 11.48
C GLN A 31 -4.23 0.60 9.99
N ILE A 32 -3.11 1.06 9.41
CA ILE A 32 -2.99 1.35 7.99
C ILE A 32 -3.02 0.06 7.16
N VAL A 33 -2.31 -0.99 7.58
CA VAL A 33 -2.33 -2.30 6.90
C VAL A 33 -3.75 -2.86 6.86
N GLU A 34 -4.44 -2.87 8.00
CA GLU A 34 -5.82 -3.35 8.08
C GLU A 34 -6.76 -2.48 7.24
N TYR A 35 -6.58 -1.16 7.23
CA TYR A 35 -7.38 -0.26 6.39
C TYR A 35 -7.23 -0.58 4.91
N LEU A 36 -5.99 -0.77 4.44
CA LEU A 36 -5.69 -1.08 3.05
C LEU A 36 -6.29 -2.44 2.63
N LYS A 37 -6.23 -3.45 3.51
CA LYS A 37 -6.82 -4.79 3.29
C LYS A 37 -8.35 -4.77 3.25
N GLN A 38 -8.99 -3.77 3.87
CA GLN A 38 -10.46 -3.60 3.90
C GLN A 38 -11.03 -2.77 2.74
N GLY A 39 -10.19 -2.31 1.80
CA GLY A 39 -10.65 -1.55 0.64
C GLY A 39 -11.66 -2.32 -0.22
N LYS A 40 -12.50 -1.59 -0.96
CA LYS A 40 -13.38 -2.20 -1.97
C LYS A 40 -12.58 -2.51 -3.23
N CYS A 41 -12.63 -3.75 -3.69
CA CYS A 41 -12.08 -4.14 -4.99
C CYS A 41 -12.92 -3.52 -6.12
N ILE A 42 -12.26 -2.87 -7.07
CA ILE A 42 -12.87 -2.28 -8.27
C ILE A 42 -12.37 -2.92 -9.58
N ALA A 43 -11.23 -3.60 -9.55
CA ALA A 43 -10.72 -4.38 -10.66
C ALA A 43 -9.70 -5.41 -10.17
N SER A 44 -9.56 -6.51 -10.90
CA SER A 44 -8.57 -7.55 -10.65
C SER A 44 -7.69 -7.75 -11.89
N ALA A 45 -6.38 -7.93 -11.69
CA ALA A 45 -5.48 -8.34 -12.75
C ALA A 45 -5.45 -9.87 -12.86
N ALA A 46 -5.28 -10.40 -14.07
CA ALA A 46 -5.18 -11.85 -14.32
C ALA A 46 -3.85 -12.49 -13.83
N GLY A 47 -3.05 -11.76 -13.05
CA GLY A 47 -1.74 -12.19 -12.57
C GLY A 47 -1.55 -11.91 -11.09
N ARG A 48 -0.48 -12.48 -10.51
CA ARG A 48 -0.09 -12.22 -9.13
C ARG A 48 0.97 -11.11 -9.05
N ALA A 49 0.91 -10.33 -7.97
CA ALA A 49 1.95 -9.37 -7.67
C ALA A 49 3.27 -10.08 -7.37
N LYS A 50 4.39 -9.46 -7.76
CA LYS A 50 5.73 -9.88 -7.38
C LYS A 50 6.33 -8.86 -6.43
N ASP A 51 7.00 -9.37 -5.41
CA ASP A 51 7.84 -8.59 -4.52
C ASP A 51 9.02 -8.02 -5.31
N ILE A 52 9.10 -6.69 -5.42
CA ILE A 52 10.13 -6.03 -6.23
C ILE A 52 11.55 -6.23 -5.69
N PHE A 53 11.71 -6.56 -4.41
CA PHE A 53 13.02 -6.74 -3.78
C PHE A 53 13.55 -8.15 -3.95
N THR A 54 12.64 -9.13 -3.96
CA THR A 54 13.02 -10.55 -3.97
C THR A 54 12.65 -11.27 -5.27
N GLY A 55 11.81 -10.67 -6.11
CA GLY A 55 11.22 -11.28 -7.30
C GLY A 55 10.19 -12.38 -7.00
N LYS A 56 9.97 -12.73 -5.72
CA LYS A 56 9.05 -13.78 -5.31
C LYS A 56 7.60 -13.33 -5.48
N THR A 57 6.73 -14.28 -5.80
CA THR A 57 5.29 -14.03 -5.88
C THR A 57 4.73 -13.69 -4.49
N ILE A 58 3.97 -12.60 -4.40
CA ILE A 58 3.18 -12.27 -3.22
C ILE A 58 1.93 -13.15 -3.25
N ASN A 59 1.60 -13.79 -2.12
CA ASN A 59 0.50 -14.75 -2.03
C ASN A 59 -0.87 -14.07 -1.92
N GLU A 60 -1.11 -13.04 -2.74
CA GLU A 60 -2.35 -12.29 -2.84
C GLU A 60 -2.66 -12.01 -4.32
N GLU A 61 -3.94 -11.91 -4.66
CA GLU A 61 -4.35 -11.46 -5.99
C GLU A 61 -3.98 -9.99 -6.17
N LEU A 62 -3.49 -9.65 -7.37
CA LEU A 62 -3.25 -8.25 -7.70
C LEU A 62 -4.58 -7.59 -8.07
N THR A 63 -5.10 -6.77 -7.17
CA THR A 63 -6.35 -6.04 -7.37
C THR A 63 -6.14 -4.54 -7.19
N PHE A 64 -7.07 -3.77 -7.74
CA PHE A 64 -7.18 -2.34 -7.54
C PHE A 64 -8.30 -2.08 -6.53
N MET A 65 -7.94 -1.37 -5.48
CA MET A 65 -8.71 -1.17 -4.26
C MET A 65 -9.03 0.31 -4.07
N THR A 66 -10.16 0.61 -3.44
CA THR A 66 -10.56 1.99 -3.14
C THR A 66 -11.42 2.10 -1.88
N ASP A 67 -11.43 3.28 -1.25
CA ASP A 67 -12.41 3.70 -0.25
C ASP A 67 -13.38 4.78 -0.78
N GLY A 68 -13.37 5.04 -2.10
CA GLY A 68 -14.10 6.11 -2.77
C GLY A 68 -13.38 7.46 -2.83
N LYS A 69 -12.34 7.69 -2.01
CA LYS A 69 -11.52 8.90 -2.03
C LYS A 69 -10.13 8.62 -2.60
N TYR A 70 -9.53 7.53 -2.14
CA TYR A 70 -8.24 7.03 -2.54
C TYR A 70 -8.34 5.73 -3.32
N GLU A 71 -7.35 5.47 -4.16
CA GLU A 71 -7.18 4.21 -4.87
C GLU A 71 -5.75 3.68 -4.73
N TRP A 72 -5.61 2.35 -4.66
CA TRP A 72 -4.33 1.66 -4.43
C TRP A 72 -4.35 0.25 -5.02
N ARG A 73 -3.17 -0.37 -5.15
CA ARG A 73 -3.07 -1.81 -5.42
C ARG A 73 -3.09 -2.60 -4.11
N SER A 74 -3.66 -3.81 -4.13
CA SER A 74 -3.71 -4.71 -2.96
C SER A 74 -2.35 -4.93 -2.31
N ASP A 75 -1.31 -5.10 -3.12
CA ASP A 75 0.05 -5.39 -2.67
C ASP A 75 0.74 -4.23 -1.93
N ILE A 76 0.17 -3.02 -1.89
CA ILE A 76 0.69 -1.94 -1.04
C ILE A 76 0.63 -2.33 0.45
N ALA A 77 -0.40 -3.05 0.90
CA ALA A 77 -0.50 -3.50 2.29
C ALA A 77 0.69 -4.39 2.68
N TYR A 78 1.09 -5.28 1.78
CA TYR A 78 2.26 -6.14 1.95
C TYR A 78 3.55 -5.32 2.15
N TYR A 79 3.76 -4.24 1.39
CA TYR A 79 4.96 -3.42 1.55
C TYR A 79 4.96 -2.59 2.84
N VAL A 80 3.79 -2.10 3.27
CA VAL A 80 3.67 -1.44 4.57
C VAL A 80 3.97 -2.41 5.70
N GLU A 81 3.42 -3.62 5.64
CA GLU A 81 3.57 -4.65 6.68
C GLU A 81 4.98 -5.24 6.73
N LYS A 82 5.52 -5.67 5.59
CA LYS A 82 6.81 -6.37 5.53
C LYS A 82 8.02 -5.44 5.54
N TYR A 83 7.89 -4.27 4.92
CA TYR A 83 9.02 -3.36 4.67
C TYR A 83 8.88 -2.01 5.36
N ASN A 84 7.90 -1.84 6.26
CA ASN A 84 7.64 -0.55 6.92
C ASN A 84 7.54 0.61 5.91
N LEU A 85 6.98 0.35 4.72
CA LEU A 85 6.84 1.37 3.69
C LEU A 85 5.99 2.52 4.24
N ARG A 86 6.56 3.72 4.24
CA ARG A 86 5.83 4.95 4.54
C ARG A 86 5.05 5.39 3.31
N LEU A 87 3.78 5.71 3.53
CA LEU A 87 2.92 6.27 2.51
C LEU A 87 2.98 7.80 2.59
N SER A 88 2.27 8.48 1.69
CA SER A 88 2.16 9.94 1.82
C SER A 88 1.56 10.31 3.18
N LYS A 89 2.16 11.31 3.85
CA LYS A 89 1.70 11.75 5.18
C LYS A 89 0.21 12.10 5.19
N ASP A 90 -0.28 12.72 4.12
CA ASP A 90 -1.70 13.05 3.95
C ASP A 90 -2.61 11.81 4.00
N PHE A 91 -2.18 10.69 3.39
CA PHE A 91 -2.93 9.45 3.43
C PHE A 91 -2.85 8.79 4.80
N GLU A 92 -1.66 8.70 5.39
CA GLU A 92 -1.48 8.12 6.73
C GLU A 92 -2.34 8.88 7.76
N ASP A 93 -2.27 10.22 7.77
CA ASP A 93 -3.08 11.05 8.66
C ASP A 93 -4.59 10.88 8.42
N TYR A 94 -5.00 10.73 7.15
CA TYR A 94 -6.40 10.50 6.79
C TYR A 94 -6.93 9.17 7.35
N VAL A 95 -6.18 8.07 7.18
CA VAL A 95 -6.55 6.75 7.69
C VAL A 95 -6.61 6.74 9.21
N LEU A 96 -5.58 7.29 9.87
CA LEU A 96 -5.47 7.30 11.32
C LEU A 96 -6.52 8.20 12.00
N LYS A 97 -7.00 9.25 11.32
CA LYS A 97 -8.14 10.04 11.80
C LYS A 97 -9.47 9.30 11.65
N LYS A 98 -9.67 8.57 10.55
CA LYS A 98 -10.94 7.88 10.25
C LYS A 98 -11.27 6.76 11.23
N ARG A 99 -10.28 6.12 11.84
CA ARG A 99 -10.47 5.07 12.86
C ARG A 99 -10.65 5.56 14.29
N LYS A 100 -10.46 6.86 14.55
CA LYS A 100 -10.73 7.45 15.87
C LYS A 100 -12.21 7.80 16.07
N ASN A 101 -13.00 7.73 15.01
CA ASN A 101 -14.45 7.92 14.99
C ASN A 101 -15.13 6.57 14.79
#